data_AF-A0A0F2NR58-F1
#
_entry.id   AF-A0A0F2NR58-F1
#
_cell.length_a   1.000
_cell.length_b   1.000
_cell.length_c   1.000
_cell.angle_alpha   90.00
_cell.angle_beta   90.00
_cell.angle_gamma   90.00
#
_symmetry.space_group_name_H-M   'P 1'
#
loop_
_entity.id
_entity.type
_entity.pdbx_description
1 polymer ?
#
loop_
_entity_poly.entity_id
_entity_poly.type
_entity_poly.pdbx_seq_one_letter_code
_entity_poly.pdbx_strand_id
1 'polypeptide(L)'
;LSGGQRQRIAIARALLKDAPILILDEATSALDTESERYIQAALEAAMQGRTTFVIAHRLSTVENADKILVLDKGQIIEEGTHEGLLARKGRYAQLYQKQFSGD
;
A
#
# COMPACT_ATOMS: atom_id res chain seq x y z
N LEU A 1 -5.65 -9.86 -21.64
CA LEU A 1 -5.11 -9.97 -20.27
C LEU A 1 -6.17 -9.45 -19.30
N SER A 2 -6.54 -10.20 -18.27
CA SER A 2 -7.38 -9.68 -17.18
C SER A 2 -6.66 -8.55 -16.43
N GLY A 3 -7.39 -7.80 -15.59
CA GLY A 3 -6.79 -6.77 -14.72
C GLY A 3 -5.65 -7.33 -13.88
N GLY A 4 -5.92 -8.43 -13.16
CA GLY A 4 -4.92 -9.14 -12.36
C GLY A 4 -3.72 -9.67 -13.17
N GLN A 5 -3.92 -10.15 -14.40
CA GLN A 5 -2.81 -10.59 -15.25
C GLN A 5 -1.89 -9.42 -15.65
N ARG A 6 -2.45 -8.27 -16.03
CA ARG A 6 -1.65 -7.07 -16.36
C ARG A 6 -0.83 -6.61 -15.15
N GLN A 7 -1.42 -6.69 -13.97
CA GLN A 7 -0.78 -6.31 -12.73
C GLN A 7 0.38 -7.23 -12.34
N ARG A 8 0.21 -8.56 -12.46
CA ARG A 8 1.30 -9.52 -12.26
C ARG A 8 2.48 -9.26 -13.21
N ILE A 9 2.22 -8.91 -14.47
CA ILE A 9 3.26 -8.54 -15.43
C ILE A 9 3.95 -7.24 -15.00
N ALA A 10 3.21 -6.24 -14.51
CA ALA A 10 3.79 -5.00 -14.01
C ALA A 10 4.70 -5.23 -12.80
N ILE A 11 4.29 -6.08 -11.85
CA ILE A 11 5.10 -6.47 -10.68
C ILE A 11 6.36 -7.21 -11.13
N ALA A 12 6.23 -8.19 -12.03
CA ALA A 12 7.38 -8.90 -12.58
C ALA A 12 8.36 -7.93 -13.28
N ARG A 13 7.86 -6.94 -14.03
CA ARG A 13 8.69 -5.89 -14.63
C ARG A 13 9.39 -5.03 -13.59
N ALA A 14 8.74 -4.69 -12.48
CA ALA A 14 9.33 -3.91 -11.39
C ALA A 14 10.44 -4.70 -10.67
N LEU A 15 10.24 -6.00 -10.44
CA LEU A 15 11.25 -6.90 -9.91
C LEU A 15 12.46 -7.00 -10.84
N LEU A 16 12.23 -7.24 -12.14
CA LEU A 16 13.31 -7.39 -13.14
C LEU A 16 14.08 -6.09 -13.39
N LYS A 17 13.44 -4.93 -13.24
CA LYS A 17 14.09 -3.62 -13.47
C LYS A 17 15.12 -3.28 -12.39
N ASP A 18 15.01 -3.87 -11.20
CA ASP A 18 15.89 -3.64 -10.06
C ASP A 18 16.13 -2.15 -9.75
N ALA A 19 15.07 -1.35 -9.81
CA ALA A 19 15.18 0.09 -9.55
C ALA A 19 15.34 0.37 -8.04
N PRO A 20 16.21 1.31 -7.63
CA PRO A 20 16.42 1.64 -6.21
C PRO A 20 15.21 2.35 -5.58
N ILE A 21 14.34 2.95 -6.40
CA ILE A 21 13.11 3.61 -6.00
C ILE A 21 11.94 2.95 -6.69
N LEU A 22 10.96 2.51 -5.90
CA LEU A 22 9.72 1.88 -6.35
C LEU A 22 8.53 2.77 -5.99
N ILE A 23 7.63 2.98 -6.95
CA ILE A 23 6.36 3.67 -6.73
C ILE A 23 5.26 2.70 -7.09
N LEU A 24 4.42 2.36 -6.10
CA LEU A 24 3.32 1.43 -6.22
C LEU A 24 2.01 2.22 -6.14
N ASP A 25 1.32 2.32 -7.26
CA ASP A 25 0.03 3.01 -7.37
C ASP A 25 -1.08 1.98 -7.59
N GLU A 26 -2.09 1.97 -6.70
CA GLU A 26 -3.27 1.10 -6.75
C GLU A 26 -3.01 -0.38 -7.08
N ALA A 27 -1.97 -0.98 -6.49
CA ALA A 27 -1.54 -2.34 -6.82
C ALA A 27 -2.41 -3.47 -6.23
N THR A 28 -3.72 -3.29 -5.96
CA THR A 28 -4.60 -4.36 -5.39
C THR A 28 -6.10 -4.27 -5.76
N SER A 29 -6.56 -3.30 -6.55
CA SER A 29 -8.01 -3.02 -6.69
C SER A 29 -8.81 -3.99 -7.57
N ALA A 30 -8.16 -4.85 -8.37
CA ALA A 30 -8.82 -5.66 -9.42
C ALA A 30 -8.81 -7.19 -9.19
N LEU A 31 -8.68 -7.65 -7.95
CA LEU A 31 -8.35 -9.06 -7.65
C LEU A 31 -9.25 -9.70 -6.59
N ASP A 32 -9.48 -11.00 -6.74
CA ASP A 32 -10.05 -11.92 -5.74
C ASP A 32 -9.12 -12.08 -4.52
N THR A 33 -9.71 -12.40 -3.36
CA THR A 33 -9.04 -12.50 -2.05
C THR A 33 -7.87 -13.50 -2.03
N GLU A 34 -7.93 -14.56 -2.81
CA GLU A 34 -6.84 -15.56 -2.89
C GLU A 34 -5.63 -14.99 -3.66
N SER A 35 -5.88 -14.37 -4.83
CA SER A 35 -4.86 -13.71 -5.63
C SER A 35 -4.19 -12.54 -4.92
N GLU A 36 -4.89 -11.88 -4.00
CA GLU A 36 -4.37 -10.75 -3.24
C GLU A 36 -3.19 -11.13 -2.35
N ARG A 37 -3.24 -12.27 -1.64
CA ARG A 37 -2.13 -12.74 -0.79
C ARG A 37 -0.85 -12.98 -1.58
N TYR A 38 -0.95 -13.60 -2.75
CA TYR A 38 0.20 -13.84 -3.63
C TYR A 38 0.81 -12.54 -4.13
N ILE A 39 -0.02 -11.54 -4.42
CA ILE A 39 0.43 -10.23 -4.88
C ILE A 39 1.07 -9.45 -3.75
N GLN A 40 0.50 -9.51 -2.53
CA GLN A 40 1.10 -8.91 -1.33
C GLN A 40 2.53 -9.44 -1.12
N ALA A 41 2.70 -10.76 -1.12
CA ALA A 41 4.01 -11.39 -0.95
C ALA A 41 5.01 -10.98 -2.06
N ALA A 42 4.55 -10.88 -3.30
CA ALA A 42 5.40 -10.44 -4.41
C ALA A 42 5.80 -8.96 -4.30
N LEU A 43 4.89 -8.10 -3.82
CA LEU A 43 5.18 -6.69 -3.55
C LEU A 43 6.16 -6.53 -2.38
N GLU A 44 5.97 -7.27 -1.28
CA GLU A 44 6.90 -7.28 -0.15
C GLU A 44 8.31 -7.68 -0.60
N ALA A 45 8.43 -8.75 -1.39
CA ALA A 45 9.71 -9.15 -1.98
C ALA A 45 10.29 -8.07 -2.90
N ALA A 46 9.46 -7.37 -3.67
CA ALA A 46 9.89 -6.29 -4.54
C ALA A 46 10.37 -5.03 -3.79
N MET A 47 9.91 -4.84 -2.55
CA MET A 47 10.23 -3.68 -1.71
C MET A 47 11.52 -3.86 -0.91
N GLN A 48 11.95 -5.11 -0.66
CA GLN A 48 13.14 -5.38 0.16
C GLN A 48 14.39 -4.67 -0.37
N GLY A 49 15.04 -3.92 0.51
CA GLY A 49 16.27 -3.18 0.20
C GLY A 49 16.08 -1.96 -0.70
N ARG A 50 14.83 -1.48 -0.89
CA ARG A 50 14.52 -0.38 -1.81
C ARG A 50 13.67 0.69 -1.13
N THR A 51 13.85 1.93 -1.56
CA THR A 51 12.96 3.02 -1.16
C THR A 51 11.64 2.86 -1.90
N THR A 52 10.56 2.59 -1.17
CA THR A 52 9.26 2.35 -1.76
C THR A 52 8.23 3.39 -1.31
N PHE A 53 7.55 4.00 -2.28
CA PHE A 53 6.34 4.78 -2.05
C PHE A 53 5.13 3.92 -2.42
N VAL A 54 4.20 3.73 -1.47
CA VAL A 54 2.96 2.99 -1.69
C VAL A 54 1.79 3.95 -1.57
N ILE A 55 1.02 4.06 -2.66
CA ILE A 55 -0.24 4.80 -2.71
C ILE A 55 -1.35 3.76 -2.62
N ALA A 56 -1.88 3.55 -1.41
CA ALA A 56 -2.79 2.44 -1.13
C ALA A 56 -4.23 2.92 -0.90
N HIS A 57 -5.17 2.23 -1.56
CA HIS A 57 -6.60 2.26 -1.23
C HIS A 57 -6.99 1.17 -0.20
N ARG A 58 -6.07 0.26 0.11
CA ARG A 58 -6.20 -0.75 1.16
C ARG A 58 -5.21 -0.47 2.27
N LEU A 59 -5.73 -0.26 3.49
CA LEU A 59 -4.91 0.11 4.65
C LEU A 59 -3.99 -1.02 5.15
N SER A 60 -4.25 -2.29 4.79
CA SER A 60 -3.40 -3.43 5.16
C SER A 60 -1.96 -3.33 4.62
N THR A 61 -1.76 -2.71 3.46
CA THR A 61 -0.42 -2.44 2.90
C THR A 61 0.26 -1.24 3.58
N VAL A 62 -0.52 -0.38 4.23
CA VAL A 62 -0.06 0.84 4.91
C VAL A 62 0.35 0.54 6.35
N GLU A 63 -0.26 -0.46 7.00
CA GLU A 63 0.04 -0.89 8.38
C GLU A 63 1.51 -1.21 8.60
N ASN A 64 2.15 -1.87 7.63
CA ASN A 64 3.54 -2.30 7.72
C ASN A 64 4.55 -1.25 7.22
N ALA A 65 4.11 -0.04 6.89
CA ALA A 65 5.02 0.99 6.39
C ALA A 65 5.87 1.58 7.52
N ASP A 66 7.17 1.80 7.24
CA ASP A 66 8.08 2.49 8.16
C ASP A 66 7.58 3.90 8.52
N LYS A 67 6.90 4.54 7.56
CA LYS A 67 6.37 5.89 7.67
C LYS A 67 5.15 6.07 6.78
N ILE A 68 4.10 6.64 7.34
CA ILE A 68 2.83 6.92 6.66
C ILE A 68 2.67 8.42 6.54
N LEU A 69 2.27 8.86 5.34
CA LEU A 69 1.91 10.25 5.03
C LEU A 69 0.43 10.30 4.69
N VAL A 70 -0.33 11.10 5.45
CA VAL A 70 -1.76 11.31 5.20
C VAL A 70 -1.95 12.59 4.43
N LEU A 71 -2.50 12.48 3.23
CA LEU A 71 -2.84 13.63 2.41
C LEU A 71 -4.32 14.02 2.57
N ASP A 72 -4.58 15.32 2.70
CA ASP A 72 -5.90 15.93 2.55
C ASP A 72 -5.78 17.23 1.76
N LYS A 73 -6.65 17.42 0.76
CA LYS A 73 -6.68 18.59 -0.12
C LYS A 73 -5.31 19.01 -0.68
N GLY A 74 -4.48 18.03 -1.04
CA GLY A 74 -3.15 18.26 -1.61
C GLY A 74 -2.07 18.65 -0.60
N GLN A 75 -2.33 18.51 0.70
CA GLN A 75 -1.36 18.79 1.76
C GLN A 75 -1.16 17.57 2.65
N ILE A 76 0.06 17.39 3.17
CA ILE A 76 0.35 16.39 4.20
C ILE A 76 -0.17 16.94 5.53
N ILE A 77 -1.21 16.31 6.07
CA ILE A 77 -1.84 16.74 7.32
C ILE A 77 -1.38 15.91 8.52
N GLU A 78 -0.93 14.67 8.29
CA GLU A 78 -0.40 13.79 9.34
C GLU A 78 0.77 12.96 8.80
N GLU A 79 1.70 12.66 9.70
CA GLU A 79 2.90 11.87 9.44
C GLU A 79 3.27 11.06 10.69
N GLY A 80 3.60 9.78 10.51
CA GLY A 80 4.08 8.92 11.59
C GLY A 80 4.03 7.43 11.25
N THR A 81 4.20 6.59 12.27
CA THR A 81 3.97 5.14 12.18
C THR A 81 2.47 4.83 12.28
N HIS A 82 2.08 3.63 11.87
CA HIS A 82 0.70 3.14 12.01
C HIS A 82 0.14 3.34 13.43
N GLU A 83 0.84 2.82 14.43
CA GLU A 83 0.45 2.91 15.84
C GLU A 83 0.38 4.36 16.32
N GLY A 84 1.36 5.18 15.95
CA GLY A 84 1.41 6.59 16.34
C GLY A 84 0.26 7.41 15.76
N LEU A 85 -0.14 7.13 14.52
CA LEU A 85 -1.26 7.79 13.86
C LEU A 85 -2.61 7.30 14.39
N LEU A 86 -2.76 6.00 14.70
CA LEU A 86 -3.96 5.48 15.37
C LEU A 86 -4.16 6.13 16.74
N ALA A 87 -3.11 6.24 17.55
CA ALA A 87 -3.18 6.81 18.89
C ALA A 87 -3.62 8.28 18.88
N ARG A 88 -3.27 9.04 17.82
CA ARG A 88 -3.67 10.45 17.64
C ARG A 88 -5.16 10.63 17.36
N LYS A 89 -5.88 9.57 16.96
CA LYS A 89 -7.31 9.61 16.60
C LYS A 89 -7.64 10.67 15.53
N GLY A 90 -6.67 10.95 14.64
CA GLY A 90 -6.79 11.90 13.54
C GLY A 90 -7.51 11.34 12.31
N ARG A 91 -7.29 11.97 11.16
CA ARG A 91 -7.78 11.56 9.84
C ARG A 91 -7.37 10.13 9.51
N TYR A 92 -6.13 9.74 9.81
CA TYR A 92 -5.67 8.36 9.60
C TYR A 92 -6.56 7.36 10.33
N ALA A 93 -6.77 7.56 11.63
CA ALA A 93 -7.57 6.67 12.47
C ALA A 93 -9.04 6.60 12.01
N GLN A 94 -9.60 7.72 11.53
CA GLN A 94 -10.95 7.76 10.97
C GLN A 94 -11.07 6.95 9.66
N LEU A 95 -10.08 7.06 8.77
CA LEU A 95 -10.03 6.27 7.54
C LEU A 95 -9.89 4.78 7.86
N TYR A 96 -9.02 4.45 8.83
CA TYR A 96 -8.82 3.09 9.33
C TYR A 96 -10.12 2.49 9.87
N GLN A 97 -10.79 3.19 10.79
CA GLN A 97 -12.07 2.73 11.32
C GLN A 97 -13.11 2.53 10.21
N LYS A 98 -13.23 3.44 9.24
CA LYS A 98 -14.19 3.26 8.14
C LYS A 98 -13.95 2.02 7.29
N GLN A 99 -12.69 1.62 7.11
CA GLN A 99 -12.35 0.44 6.31
C GLN A 99 -12.51 -0.88 7.08
N PHE A 100 -12.34 -0.87 8.41
CA PHE A 100 -12.34 -2.08 9.25
C PHE A 100 -13.51 -2.18 10.25
N SER A 101 -14.35 -1.15 10.41
CA SER A 101 -15.57 -1.20 11.25
C SER A 101 -16.79 -1.76 10.50
N GLY A 102 -16.57 -2.53 9.44
CA GLY A 102 -17.58 -3.26 8.69
C GLY A 102 -17.59 -4.77 8.94
N ASP A 103 -16.77 -5.26 9.88
CA ASP A 103 -16.72 -6.66 10.34
C ASP A 103 -17.45 -6.84 11.68
#